data_AF-A0A7W1C7L7-F1
#
_entry.id   AF-A0A7W1C7L7-F1
#
_cell.length_a   1.000
_cell.length_b   1.000
_cell.length_c   1.000
_cell.angle_alpha   90.00
_cell.angle_beta   90.00
_cell.angle_gamma   90.00
#
_symmetry.space_group_name_H-M   'P 1'
#
loop_
_entity.id
_entity.type
_entity.pdbx_description
1 polymer ?
#
loop_
_entity_poly.entity_id
_entity_poly.type
_entity_poly.pdbx_seq_one_letter_code
_entity_poly.pdbx_strand_id
1 'polypeptide(L)'
;MKAADGFGRDEAFQDATGESVIDRSQLFFVGGSQGGVLGGATSAVATDWDRAFLAVPGLNYSMLLDRSSQFDPFEPILAAAYSDPVERPLALAVIQMLWDRGENNGYAQHLTRDPYRDTPAKKILLFEAFGDFQVANVSTEALARTIGAKVRQPALAPGRGTAVEPFWGIAAIPAFPFDGSALVVWDYGTPAPPVENVAPSQGADPHGLIVTTIPAVLMAADFLKRDGVVNDPCAGQPCRSGGSSPQSLRG
;
A
#
# COMPACT_ATOMS: atom_id res chain seq x y z
N MET A 1 18.89 -4.75 9.82
CA MET A 1 18.80 -4.37 11.26
C MET A 1 18.87 -5.54 12.25
N LYS A 2 18.93 -6.81 11.80
CA LYS A 2 19.01 -7.99 12.70
C LYS A 2 20.44 -8.44 13.02
N ALA A 3 21.47 -7.72 12.56
CA ALA A 3 22.86 -8.12 12.69
C ALA A 3 23.31 -8.20 14.16
N ALA A 4 24.14 -9.20 14.49
CA ALA A 4 24.62 -9.44 15.84
C ALA A 4 25.50 -8.28 16.37
N ASP A 5 26.20 -7.63 15.45
CA ASP A 5 27.10 -6.49 15.57
C ASP A 5 26.45 -5.16 15.11
N GLY A 6 25.13 -5.12 14.95
CA GLY A 6 24.38 -3.92 14.59
C GLY A 6 24.14 -2.95 15.76
N PHE A 7 23.18 -2.03 15.60
CA PHE A 7 22.88 -0.96 16.55
C PHE A 7 22.75 -1.40 18.02
N GLY A 8 22.22 -2.59 18.29
CA GLY A 8 22.09 -3.09 19.67
C GLY A 8 23.41 -3.29 20.44
N ARG A 9 24.57 -3.22 19.78
CA ARG A 9 25.89 -3.23 20.43
C ARG A 9 26.38 -1.85 20.85
N ASP A 10 25.82 -0.79 20.31
CA ASP A 10 26.16 0.58 20.66
C ASP A 10 25.45 0.97 21.96
N GLU A 11 26.18 1.63 22.86
CA GLU A 11 25.67 2.07 24.18
C GLU A 11 24.43 2.97 24.05
N ALA A 12 24.29 3.70 22.94
CA ALA A 12 23.12 4.55 22.66
C ALA A 12 21.82 3.74 22.47
N PHE A 13 21.91 2.43 22.21
CA PHE A 13 20.76 1.54 22.03
C PHE A 13 20.72 0.44 23.09
N GLN A 14 21.31 0.71 24.25
CA GLN A 14 21.26 -0.16 25.42
C GLN A 14 20.53 0.50 26.58
N ASP A 15 19.89 -0.32 27.41
CA ASP A 15 19.33 0.14 28.67
C ASP A 15 20.41 0.30 29.74
N ALA A 16 19.99 0.65 30.97
CA ALA A 16 20.92 0.85 32.09
C ALA A 16 21.67 -0.44 32.52
N THR A 17 21.27 -1.61 32.04
CA THR A 17 21.91 -2.90 32.31
C THR A 17 22.88 -3.34 31.19
N GLY A 18 22.93 -2.60 30.08
CA GLY A 18 23.71 -2.94 28.90
C GLY A 18 22.98 -3.87 27.92
N GLU A 19 21.70 -4.16 28.15
CA GLU A 19 20.88 -4.96 27.22
C GLU A 19 20.35 -4.08 26.09
N SER A 20 20.27 -4.62 24.86
CA SER A 20 19.76 -3.86 23.73
C SER A 20 18.27 -3.57 23.88
N VAL A 21 17.87 -2.32 23.68
CA VAL A 21 16.45 -1.91 23.64
C VAL A 21 15.76 -2.22 22.31
N ILE A 22 16.49 -2.78 21.33
CA ILE A 22 15.96 -3.17 20.02
C ILE A 22 15.69 -4.68 20.04
N ASP A 23 14.42 -5.06 19.92
CA ASP A 23 14.06 -6.45 19.64
C ASP A 23 14.48 -6.82 18.20
N ARG A 24 15.45 -7.73 18.08
CA ARG A 24 15.98 -8.23 16.80
C ARG A 24 15.35 -9.55 16.37
N SER A 25 14.43 -10.10 17.15
CA SER A 25 13.77 -11.36 16.80
C SER A 25 12.95 -11.21 15.52
N GLN A 26 12.36 -10.03 15.32
CA GLN A 26 11.51 -9.72 14.17
C GLN A 26 11.86 -8.39 13.54
N LEU A 27 11.63 -8.30 12.23
CA LEU A 27 11.73 -7.08 11.46
C LEU A 27 10.53 -7.03 10.52
N PHE A 28 10.04 -5.83 10.27
CA PHE A 28 8.88 -5.57 9.43
C PHE A 28 9.17 -4.36 8.55
N PHE A 29 8.50 -4.27 7.41
CA PHE A 29 8.58 -3.11 6.53
C PHE A 29 7.29 -2.28 6.59
N VAL A 30 7.44 -0.96 6.68
CA VAL A 30 6.35 0.01 6.56
C VAL A 30 6.74 1.03 5.52
N GLY A 31 5.89 1.21 4.51
CA GLY A 31 6.09 2.24 3.48
C GLY A 31 4.78 2.89 3.10
N GLY A 32 4.69 4.20 3.24
CA GLY A 32 3.57 5.01 2.76
C GLY A 32 3.92 5.74 1.47
N SER A 33 2.94 5.96 0.58
CA SER A 33 3.12 6.77 -0.63
C SER A 33 4.26 6.21 -1.51
N GLN A 34 5.27 7.03 -1.86
CA GLN A 34 6.48 6.58 -2.54
C GLN A 34 7.17 5.41 -1.82
N GLY A 35 7.19 5.39 -0.49
CA GLY A 35 7.69 4.24 0.27
C GLY A 35 6.86 2.97 0.07
N GLY A 36 5.57 3.11 -0.24
CA GLY A 36 4.69 2.01 -0.65
C GLY A 36 4.94 1.55 -2.09
N VAL A 37 5.19 2.49 -3.01
CA VAL A 37 5.52 2.22 -4.43
C VAL A 37 6.87 1.51 -4.60
N LEU A 38 7.85 1.84 -3.75
CA LEU A 38 9.17 1.19 -3.74
C LEU A 38 9.25 0.01 -2.76
N GLY A 39 8.31 -0.08 -1.83
CA GLY A 39 8.38 -0.96 -0.67
C GLY A 39 8.17 -2.43 -0.98
N GLY A 40 7.38 -2.76 -2.01
CA GLY A 40 7.23 -4.12 -2.50
C GLY A 40 8.50 -4.62 -3.19
N ALA A 41 9.16 -3.81 -4.02
CA ALA A 41 10.47 -4.18 -4.59
C ALA A 41 11.51 -4.45 -3.49
N THR A 42 11.62 -3.53 -2.53
CA THR A 42 12.49 -3.70 -1.36
C THR A 42 12.17 -4.97 -0.58
N SER A 43 10.87 -5.25 -0.37
CA SER A 43 10.43 -6.45 0.34
C SER A 43 10.70 -7.73 -0.44
N ALA A 44 10.53 -7.77 -1.76
CA ALA A 44 10.70 -8.98 -2.56
C ALA A 44 12.13 -9.57 -2.44
N VAL A 45 13.13 -8.70 -2.30
CA VAL A 45 14.55 -9.10 -2.15
C VAL A 45 15.00 -9.25 -0.71
N ALA A 46 14.18 -8.85 0.26
CA ALA A 46 14.53 -8.91 1.67
C ALA A 46 14.46 -10.34 2.22
N THR A 47 15.43 -10.70 3.06
CA THR A 47 15.52 -12.03 3.71
C THR A 47 15.13 -11.99 5.18
N ASP A 48 15.06 -10.78 5.74
CA ASP A 48 15.02 -10.51 7.17
C ASP A 48 13.61 -10.18 7.71
N TRP A 49 12.65 -9.92 6.83
CA TRP A 49 11.22 -9.80 7.14
C TRP A 49 10.34 -10.60 6.19
N ASP A 50 9.18 -11.02 6.68
CA ASP A 50 8.14 -11.74 5.93
C ASP A 50 6.82 -10.96 5.86
N ARG A 51 6.71 -9.81 6.54
CA ARG A 51 5.52 -8.97 6.55
C ARG A 51 5.85 -7.53 6.20
N ALA A 52 4.99 -6.93 5.38
CA ALA A 52 5.07 -5.52 5.06
C ALA A 52 3.69 -4.86 5.05
N PHE A 53 3.65 -3.62 5.50
CA PHE A 53 2.50 -2.74 5.36
C PHE A 53 2.83 -1.64 4.35
N LEU A 54 2.05 -1.59 3.27
CA LEU A 54 2.18 -0.60 2.23
C LEU A 54 0.92 0.28 2.24
N ALA A 55 1.07 1.51 2.75
CA ALA A 55 0.01 2.52 2.80
C ALA A 55 -0.01 3.33 1.51
N VAL A 56 -1.20 3.49 0.92
CA VAL A 56 -1.44 4.19 -0.36
C VAL A 56 -0.37 3.87 -1.42
N PRO A 57 -0.09 2.57 -1.71
CA PRO A 57 0.97 2.18 -2.63
C PRO A 57 0.47 2.14 -4.07
N GLY A 58 1.41 2.15 -5.02
CA GLY A 58 1.13 1.92 -6.43
C GLY A 58 2.08 0.89 -7.03
N LEU A 59 1.77 0.47 -8.24
CA LEU A 59 2.57 -0.35 -9.14
C LEU A 59 2.44 0.23 -10.55
N ASN A 60 3.55 0.37 -11.27
CA ASN A 60 3.65 0.97 -12.61
C ASN A 60 3.49 2.50 -12.57
N TYR A 61 4.60 3.21 -12.43
CA TYR A 61 4.62 4.67 -12.64
C TYR A 61 4.00 5.09 -13.98
N SER A 62 4.22 4.30 -15.04
CA SER A 62 3.60 4.51 -16.36
C SER A 62 2.06 4.50 -16.35
N MET A 63 1.42 3.81 -15.41
CA MET A 63 -0.04 3.86 -15.21
C MET A 63 -0.45 4.99 -14.25
N LEU A 64 0.39 5.25 -13.26
CA LEU A 64 0.09 6.14 -12.14
C LEU A 64 0.29 7.62 -12.45
N LEU A 65 1.36 7.99 -13.18
CA LEU A 65 1.83 9.38 -13.25
C LEU A 65 0.82 10.31 -13.93
N ASP A 66 0.23 9.91 -15.06
CA ASP A 66 -0.84 10.70 -15.70
C ASP A 66 -2.10 10.86 -14.83
N ARG A 67 -2.25 10.01 -13.80
CA ARG A 67 -3.35 10.03 -12.84
C ARG A 67 -2.95 10.59 -11.48
N SER A 68 -1.81 11.27 -11.39
CA SER A 68 -1.25 11.77 -10.14
C SER A 68 -1.09 13.29 -10.17
N SER A 69 -1.67 13.97 -9.19
CA SER A 69 -1.43 15.40 -8.95
C SER A 69 0.04 15.71 -8.63
N GLN A 70 0.82 14.71 -8.19
CA GLN A 70 2.26 14.87 -7.98
C GLN A 70 3.04 14.95 -9.30
N PHE A 71 2.42 14.57 -10.43
CA PHE A 71 3.04 14.67 -11.75
C PHE A 71 2.77 16.02 -12.43
N ASP A 72 1.77 16.79 -12.00
CA ASP A 72 1.43 18.11 -12.56
C ASP A 72 2.64 19.05 -12.76
N PRO A 73 3.63 19.13 -11.84
CA PRO A 73 4.80 19.99 -12.05
C PRO A 73 5.76 19.49 -13.14
N PHE A 74 5.70 18.20 -13.49
CA PHE A 74 6.61 17.53 -14.43
C PHE A 74 5.97 17.31 -15.81
N GLU A 75 4.64 17.25 -15.90
CA GLU A 75 3.90 17.08 -17.15
C GLU A 75 4.30 18.09 -18.24
N PRO A 76 4.52 19.40 -17.95
CA PRO A 76 4.98 20.35 -18.95
C PRO A 76 6.35 20.04 -19.55
N ILE A 77 7.26 19.44 -18.76
CA ILE A 77 8.60 19.04 -19.26
C ILE A 77 8.44 17.90 -20.27
N LEU A 78 7.61 16.91 -19.96
CA LEU A 78 7.32 15.80 -20.86
C LEU A 78 6.59 16.30 -22.11
N ALA A 79 5.60 17.17 -21.97
CA ALA A 79 4.83 17.75 -23.07
C ALA A 79 5.68 18.63 -24.00
N ALA A 80 6.71 19.30 -23.49
CA ALA A 80 7.65 20.07 -24.30
C ALA A 80 8.58 19.16 -25.13
N ALA A 81 8.97 18.00 -24.59
CA ALA A 81 9.80 17.02 -25.29
C ALA A 81 9.00 16.16 -26.29
N TYR A 82 7.74 15.86 -25.95
CA TYR A 82 6.81 15.01 -26.72
C TYR A 82 5.50 15.77 -26.94
N SER A 83 5.45 16.52 -28.04
CA SER A 83 4.32 17.40 -28.34
C SER A 83 3.05 16.63 -28.70
N ASP A 84 3.18 15.47 -29.36
CA ASP A 84 2.07 14.55 -29.60
C ASP A 84 1.62 13.90 -28.27
N PRO A 85 0.36 14.10 -27.83
CA PRO A 85 -0.16 13.47 -26.61
C PRO A 85 -0.09 11.95 -26.60
N VAL A 86 -0.04 11.28 -27.77
CA VAL A 86 0.09 9.82 -27.86
C VAL A 86 1.51 9.34 -27.52
N GLU A 87 2.53 10.16 -27.82
CA GLU A 87 3.92 9.82 -27.54
C GLU A 87 4.24 9.87 -26.04
N ARG A 88 3.49 10.65 -25.25
CA ARG A 88 3.72 10.82 -23.81
C ARG A 88 3.54 9.54 -22.99
N PRO A 89 2.40 8.82 -23.06
CA PRO A 89 2.25 7.54 -22.36
C PRO A 89 3.21 6.48 -22.89
N LEU A 90 3.57 6.53 -24.19
CA LEU A 90 4.60 5.65 -24.74
C LEU A 90 5.98 5.94 -24.14
N ALA A 91 6.35 7.22 -24.02
CA ALA A 91 7.60 7.63 -23.38
C ALA A 91 7.63 7.18 -21.91
N LEU A 92 6.54 7.37 -21.16
CA LEU A 92 6.44 6.88 -19.78
C LEU A 92 6.56 5.35 -19.71
N ALA A 93 5.96 4.61 -20.63
CA ALA A 93 6.10 3.16 -20.71
C ALA A 93 7.54 2.70 -21.04
N VAL A 94 8.29 3.47 -21.85
CA VAL A 94 9.71 3.18 -22.10
C VAL A 94 10.56 3.49 -20.87
N ILE A 95 10.33 4.63 -20.21
CA ILE A 95 11.03 5.02 -18.99
C ILE A 95 10.76 4.03 -17.85
N GLN A 96 9.56 3.44 -17.81
CA GLN A 96 9.17 2.41 -16.85
C GLN A 96 10.20 1.29 -16.72
N MET A 97 10.82 0.85 -17.83
CA MET A 97 11.85 -0.20 -17.79
C MET A 97 13.06 0.15 -16.90
N LEU A 98 13.35 1.45 -16.73
CA LEU A 98 14.39 1.92 -15.81
C LEU A 98 13.88 1.88 -14.35
N TRP A 99 12.63 2.29 -14.12
CA TRP A 99 12.03 2.32 -12.79
C TRP A 99 11.68 0.93 -12.24
N ASP A 100 11.41 -0.05 -13.11
CA ASP A 100 11.15 -1.44 -12.75
C ASP A 100 12.26 -2.04 -11.88
N ARG A 101 13.47 -1.49 -11.93
CA ARG A 101 14.61 -1.91 -11.11
C ARG A 101 14.46 -1.60 -9.62
N GLY A 102 13.56 -0.69 -9.24
CA GLY A 102 13.38 -0.26 -7.85
C GLY A 102 11.94 -0.08 -7.40
N GLU A 103 10.94 -0.20 -8.28
CA GLU A 103 9.52 -0.08 -7.93
C GLU A 103 8.78 -1.42 -8.06
N ASN A 104 7.59 -1.47 -7.46
CA ASN A 104 6.78 -2.68 -7.35
C ASN A 104 6.57 -3.44 -8.68
N ASN A 105 6.43 -2.77 -9.83
CA ASN A 105 6.17 -3.42 -11.13
C ASN A 105 7.18 -4.53 -11.47
N GLY A 106 8.47 -4.30 -11.24
CA GLY A 106 9.51 -5.28 -11.57
C GLY A 106 9.57 -6.49 -10.64
N TYR A 107 8.92 -6.42 -9.47
CA TYR A 107 9.14 -7.35 -8.36
C TYR A 107 7.88 -7.98 -7.77
N ALA A 108 6.69 -7.42 -8.02
CA ALA A 108 5.47 -7.83 -7.33
C ALA A 108 5.11 -9.31 -7.51
N GLN A 109 5.44 -9.91 -8.66
CA GLN A 109 5.30 -11.33 -8.93
C GLN A 109 6.07 -12.23 -7.94
N HIS A 110 7.17 -11.71 -7.37
CA HIS A 110 8.02 -12.41 -6.42
C HIS A 110 7.74 -12.06 -4.95
N LEU A 111 6.69 -11.27 -4.67
CA LEU A 111 6.33 -10.96 -3.28
C LEU A 111 5.71 -12.15 -2.56
N THR A 112 4.84 -12.92 -3.22
CA THR A 112 4.00 -13.91 -2.52
C THR A 112 4.18 -15.34 -3.04
N ARG A 113 3.77 -15.62 -4.28
CA ARG A 113 3.66 -17.00 -4.80
C ARG A 113 4.96 -17.56 -5.39
N ASP A 114 5.85 -16.71 -5.87
CA ASP A 114 7.09 -17.10 -6.53
C ASP A 114 8.29 -16.32 -5.97
N PRO A 115 8.61 -16.42 -4.66
CA PRO A 115 9.70 -15.65 -4.08
C PRO A 115 11.05 -16.01 -4.68
N TYR A 116 11.99 -15.05 -4.68
CA TYR A 116 13.38 -15.33 -5.04
C TYR A 116 13.99 -16.39 -4.13
N ARG A 117 15.10 -16.97 -4.60
CA ARG A 117 15.89 -17.90 -3.81
C ARG A 117 16.29 -17.25 -2.48
N ASP A 118 16.10 -18.00 -1.40
CA ASP A 118 16.47 -17.61 -0.03
C ASP A 118 15.72 -16.38 0.52
N THR A 119 14.67 -15.90 -0.16
CA THR A 119 13.74 -14.90 0.38
C THR A 119 12.44 -15.55 0.83
N PRO A 120 11.89 -15.20 2.01
CA PRO A 120 10.61 -15.74 2.42
C PRO A 120 9.49 -15.10 1.60
N ALA A 121 8.47 -15.89 1.27
CA ALA A 121 7.19 -15.38 0.76
C ALA A 121 6.62 -14.36 1.75
N LYS A 122 6.14 -13.23 1.23
CA LYS A 122 5.64 -12.14 2.04
C LYS A 122 4.14 -12.26 2.30
N LYS A 123 3.71 -11.73 3.44
CA LYS A 123 2.34 -11.29 3.70
C LYS A 123 2.31 -9.78 3.64
N ILE A 124 1.49 -9.23 2.75
CA ILE A 124 1.45 -7.80 2.48
C ILE A 124 0.07 -7.25 2.83
N LEU A 125 0.03 -6.26 3.72
CA LEU A 125 -1.17 -5.46 3.96
C LEU A 125 -1.10 -4.20 3.09
N LEU A 126 -2.04 -4.07 2.16
CA LEU A 126 -2.20 -2.91 1.29
C LEU A 126 -3.36 -2.06 1.79
N PHE A 127 -3.10 -0.79 1.99
CA PHE A 127 -4.14 0.19 2.29
C PHE A 127 -4.31 1.14 1.11
N GLU A 128 -5.55 1.25 0.65
CA GLU A 128 -5.94 2.16 -0.42
C GLU A 128 -6.81 3.27 0.17
N ALA A 129 -6.48 4.53 -0.08
CA ALA A 129 -7.37 5.64 0.19
C ALA A 129 -8.25 5.86 -1.05
N PHE A 130 -9.56 5.65 -0.94
CA PHE A 130 -10.45 5.79 -2.09
C PHE A 130 -10.52 7.24 -2.57
N GLY A 131 -10.29 7.48 -3.86
CA GLY A 131 -10.24 8.84 -4.43
C GLY A 131 -8.91 9.56 -4.21
N ASP A 132 -7.82 8.83 -3.96
CA ASP A 132 -6.46 9.39 -3.75
C ASP A 132 -5.98 10.23 -4.96
N PHE A 133 -5.53 11.46 -4.70
CA PHE A 133 -5.11 12.38 -5.77
C PHE A 133 -3.66 12.14 -6.22
N GLN A 134 -2.87 11.43 -5.42
CA GLN A 134 -1.42 11.30 -5.61
C GLN A 134 -1.06 9.92 -6.14
N VAL A 135 -1.76 8.87 -5.71
CA VAL A 135 -1.53 7.49 -6.12
C VAL A 135 -2.83 6.91 -6.64
N ALA A 136 -2.89 6.64 -7.94
CA ALA A 136 -4.11 6.13 -8.58
C ALA A 136 -4.56 4.79 -7.98
N ASN A 137 -5.82 4.68 -7.53
CA ASN A 137 -6.36 3.43 -6.94
C ASN A 137 -6.22 2.23 -7.89
N VAL A 138 -6.42 2.41 -9.19
CA VAL A 138 -6.21 1.34 -10.19
C VAL A 138 -4.81 0.74 -10.19
N SER A 139 -3.80 1.53 -9.79
CA SER A 139 -2.40 1.09 -9.64
C SER A 139 -2.22 0.28 -8.34
N THR A 140 -2.86 0.69 -7.24
CA THR A 140 -2.94 -0.10 -6.01
C THR A 140 -3.65 -1.44 -6.22
N GLU A 141 -4.78 -1.44 -6.94
CA GLU A 141 -5.54 -2.65 -7.28
C GLU A 141 -4.75 -3.58 -8.20
N ALA A 142 -3.96 -3.03 -9.14
CA ALA A 142 -3.05 -3.83 -9.97
C ALA A 142 -2.00 -4.55 -9.12
N LEU A 143 -1.41 -3.87 -8.13
CA LEU A 143 -0.51 -4.51 -7.16
C LEU A 143 -1.23 -5.62 -6.39
N ALA A 144 -2.41 -5.33 -5.84
CA ALA A 144 -3.21 -6.29 -5.08
C ALA A 144 -3.51 -7.56 -5.87
N ARG A 145 -3.94 -7.41 -7.14
CA ARG A 145 -4.14 -8.53 -8.07
C ARG A 145 -2.88 -9.34 -8.28
N THR A 146 -1.77 -8.68 -8.61
CA THR A 146 -0.50 -9.34 -8.93
C THR A 146 -0.03 -10.21 -7.76
N ILE A 147 -0.07 -9.67 -6.54
CA ILE A 147 0.37 -10.40 -5.35
C ILE A 147 -0.67 -11.41 -4.84
N GLY A 148 -1.86 -11.47 -5.44
CA GLY A 148 -2.98 -12.30 -4.98
C GLY A 148 -3.49 -11.91 -3.60
N ALA A 149 -3.46 -10.62 -3.27
CA ALA A 149 -4.10 -10.11 -2.07
C ALA A 149 -5.61 -10.34 -2.16
N LYS A 150 -6.26 -10.46 -1.01
CA LYS A 150 -7.72 -10.53 -0.92
C LYS A 150 -8.28 -9.22 -0.39
N VAL A 151 -9.37 -8.74 -0.97
CA VAL A 151 -10.00 -7.48 -0.57
C VAL A 151 -10.96 -7.68 0.61
N ARG A 152 -10.85 -6.82 1.61
CA ARG A 152 -11.81 -6.76 2.72
C ARG A 152 -13.16 -6.25 2.21
N GLN A 153 -14.23 -6.99 2.47
CA GLN A 153 -15.60 -6.63 2.03
C GLN A 153 -16.52 -6.29 3.23
N PRO A 154 -17.52 -5.41 3.04
CA PRO A 154 -17.73 -4.56 1.86
C PRO A 154 -16.64 -3.48 1.75
N ALA A 155 -15.94 -3.38 0.63
CA ALA A 155 -14.80 -2.48 0.49
C ALA A 155 -15.23 -1.00 0.44
N LEU A 156 -16.31 -0.72 -0.28
CA LEU A 156 -16.93 0.58 -0.41
C LEU A 156 -18.43 0.49 -0.13
N ALA A 157 -19.05 1.61 0.23
CA ALA A 157 -20.50 1.64 0.37
C ALA A 157 -21.20 1.61 -1.01
N PRO A 158 -22.47 1.15 -1.07
CA PRO A 158 -23.23 1.13 -2.32
C PRO A 158 -23.22 2.49 -3.02
N GLY A 159 -22.91 2.49 -4.33
CA GLY A 159 -22.88 3.70 -5.16
C GLY A 159 -21.65 4.59 -5.02
N ARG A 160 -20.64 4.20 -4.23
CA ARG A 160 -19.41 5.01 -4.07
C ARG A 160 -18.44 4.87 -5.23
N GLY A 161 -18.27 3.66 -5.76
CA GLY A 161 -17.41 3.40 -6.91
C GLY A 161 -18.13 3.58 -8.25
N THR A 162 -17.37 3.88 -9.30
CA THR A 162 -17.83 3.99 -10.69
C THR A 162 -17.48 2.77 -11.54
N ALA A 163 -16.68 1.84 -11.01
CA ALA A 163 -16.28 0.63 -11.70
C ALA A 163 -17.47 -0.28 -12.01
N VAL A 164 -17.52 -0.82 -13.23
CA VAL A 164 -18.52 -1.83 -13.64
C VAL A 164 -18.39 -3.10 -12.81
N GLU A 165 -17.14 -3.55 -12.60
CA GLU A 165 -16.80 -4.65 -11.70
C GLU A 165 -15.83 -4.13 -10.63
N PRO A 166 -16.33 -3.74 -9.45
CA PRO A 166 -15.49 -3.26 -8.37
C PRO A 166 -14.45 -4.31 -7.96
N PHE A 167 -13.17 -3.90 -7.88
CA PHE A 167 -12.05 -4.78 -7.50
C PHE A 167 -11.89 -6.00 -8.42
N TRP A 168 -12.13 -5.81 -9.72
CA TRP A 168 -11.98 -6.85 -10.74
C TRP A 168 -10.73 -7.70 -10.50
N GLY A 169 -10.88 -9.02 -10.49
CA GLY A 169 -9.77 -9.96 -10.30
C GLY A 169 -9.17 -10.03 -8.89
N ILE A 170 -9.74 -9.35 -7.89
CA ILE A 170 -9.33 -9.42 -6.48
C ILE A 170 -10.41 -10.15 -5.68
N ALA A 171 -10.10 -11.36 -5.20
CA ALA A 171 -11.04 -12.16 -4.43
C ALA A 171 -11.33 -11.51 -3.05
N ALA A 172 -12.55 -11.68 -2.54
CA ALA A 172 -12.89 -11.26 -1.18
C ALA A 172 -12.13 -12.09 -0.12
N ILE A 173 -11.82 -11.46 1.01
CA ILE A 173 -11.40 -12.18 2.22
C ILE A 173 -12.54 -13.12 2.64
N PRO A 174 -12.30 -14.45 2.78
CA PRO A 174 -13.37 -15.40 3.02
C PRO A 174 -13.91 -15.36 4.45
N ALA A 175 -13.05 -15.09 5.43
CA ALA A 175 -13.38 -15.02 6.85
C ALA A 175 -12.28 -14.25 7.59
N PHE A 176 -12.63 -13.71 8.77
CA PHE A 176 -11.69 -13.11 9.71
C PHE A 176 -11.54 -14.00 10.96
N PRO A 177 -10.36 -14.05 11.60
CA PRO A 177 -9.11 -13.42 11.18
C PRO A 177 -8.55 -14.03 9.89
N PHE A 178 -7.88 -13.21 9.05
CA PHE A 178 -7.32 -13.64 7.79
C PHE A 178 -5.79 -13.60 7.82
N ASP A 179 -5.16 -14.76 7.63
CA ASP A 179 -3.72 -14.91 7.55
C ASP A 179 -3.23 -14.92 6.10
N GLY A 180 -3.04 -13.74 5.51
CA GLY A 180 -2.59 -13.60 4.14
C GLY A 180 -2.43 -12.15 3.72
N SER A 181 -2.05 -11.93 2.46
CA SER A 181 -1.97 -10.59 1.89
C SER A 181 -3.36 -10.03 1.65
N ALA A 182 -3.60 -8.78 2.03
CA ALA A 182 -4.93 -8.17 2.00
C ALA A 182 -4.91 -6.76 1.43
N LEU A 183 -6.01 -6.38 0.79
CA LEU A 183 -6.34 -5.01 0.41
C LEU A 183 -7.47 -4.50 1.32
N VAL A 184 -7.27 -3.35 1.94
CA VAL A 184 -8.30 -2.64 2.71
C VAL A 184 -8.44 -1.23 2.16
N VAL A 185 -9.66 -0.91 1.73
CA VAL A 185 -10.00 0.39 1.15
C VAL A 185 -10.60 1.27 2.23
N TRP A 186 -10.11 2.49 2.37
CA TRP A 186 -10.60 3.50 3.30
C TRP A 186 -11.24 4.66 2.54
N ASP A 187 -12.52 4.93 2.83
CA ASP A 187 -13.30 5.98 2.20
C ASP A 187 -13.41 7.22 3.11
N TYR A 188 -12.88 8.33 2.65
CA TYR A 188 -12.86 9.61 3.37
C TYR A 188 -13.92 10.61 2.88
N GLY A 189 -14.82 10.17 1.98
CA GLY A 189 -15.87 11.02 1.41
C GLY A 189 -15.47 11.78 0.15
N THR A 190 -14.24 11.62 -0.33
CA THR A 190 -13.75 12.16 -1.61
C THR A 190 -14.52 11.54 -2.79
N PRO A 191 -14.86 12.28 -3.85
CA PRO A 191 -15.45 11.71 -5.08
C PRO A 191 -14.67 10.49 -5.61
N ALA A 192 -15.37 9.64 -6.36
CA ALA A 192 -14.71 8.53 -7.04
C ALA A 192 -13.62 9.05 -7.99
N PRO A 193 -12.50 8.32 -8.16
CA PRO A 193 -11.52 8.65 -9.19
C PRO A 193 -12.17 8.79 -10.57
N PRO A 194 -11.72 9.74 -11.42
CA PRO A 194 -12.14 9.83 -12.81
C PRO A 194 -11.88 8.51 -13.56
N VAL A 195 -12.69 8.24 -14.59
CA VAL A 195 -12.47 7.07 -15.46
C VAL A 195 -11.42 7.36 -16.53
N GLU A 196 -11.17 8.63 -16.80
CA GLU A 196 -10.17 9.14 -17.72
C GLU A 196 -8.74 9.00 -17.17
N ASN A 197 -7.74 9.19 -18.04
CA ASN A 197 -6.33 9.20 -17.68
C ASN A 197 -5.90 10.56 -17.10
N VAL A 198 -6.51 10.97 -15.99
CA VAL A 198 -6.24 12.24 -15.30
C VAL A 198 -6.30 12.06 -13.80
N ALA A 199 -5.60 12.90 -13.05
CA ALA A 199 -5.67 12.91 -11.60
C ALA A 199 -7.08 13.33 -11.11
N PRO A 200 -7.58 12.76 -10.00
CA PRO A 200 -8.71 13.35 -9.31
C PRO A 200 -8.39 14.79 -8.86
N SER A 201 -9.37 15.68 -8.97
CA SER A 201 -9.21 17.12 -8.66
C SER A 201 -10.36 17.71 -7.85
N GLN A 202 -11.38 16.90 -7.54
CA GLN A 202 -12.57 17.33 -6.80
C GLN A 202 -12.58 16.73 -5.40
N GLY A 203 -12.93 17.54 -4.40
CA GLY A 203 -12.94 17.12 -3.00
C GLY A 203 -11.60 17.33 -2.29
N ALA A 204 -11.46 16.73 -1.11
CA ALA A 204 -10.21 16.76 -0.35
C ALA A 204 -9.34 15.55 -0.73
N ASP A 205 -8.03 15.76 -0.89
CA ASP A 205 -7.09 14.66 -1.14
C ASP A 205 -6.98 13.75 0.10
N PRO A 206 -7.37 12.47 0.02
CA PRO A 206 -7.34 11.57 1.16
C PRO A 206 -5.97 10.93 1.41
N HIS A 207 -4.98 11.15 0.54
CA HIS A 207 -3.69 10.42 0.52
C HIS A 207 -3.02 10.31 1.90
N GLY A 208 -2.92 11.43 2.62
CA GLY A 208 -2.28 11.50 3.93
C GLY A 208 -3.16 11.10 5.12
N LEU A 209 -4.47 10.87 4.93
CA LEU A 209 -5.39 10.64 6.05
C LEU A 209 -5.26 9.23 6.65
N ILE A 210 -4.69 8.29 5.90
CA ILE A 210 -4.60 6.90 6.33
C ILE A 210 -3.65 6.71 7.51
N VAL A 211 -2.56 7.48 7.56
CA VAL A 211 -1.57 7.41 8.63
C VAL A 211 -2.04 8.06 9.94
N THR A 212 -3.14 8.82 9.91
CA THR A 212 -3.76 9.42 11.10
C THR A 212 -5.07 8.72 11.49
N THR A 213 -5.51 7.72 10.72
CA THR A 213 -6.73 6.96 11.00
C THR A 213 -6.44 5.86 12.02
N ILE A 214 -6.81 6.07 13.29
CA ILE A 214 -6.45 5.17 14.40
C ILE A 214 -6.79 3.69 14.13
N PRO A 215 -8.02 3.32 13.69
CA PRO A 215 -8.32 1.92 13.43
C PRO A 215 -7.46 1.30 12.30
N ALA A 216 -7.06 2.11 11.31
CA ALA A 216 -6.16 1.70 10.24
C ALA A 216 -4.75 1.43 10.81
N VAL A 217 -4.21 2.36 11.62
CA VAL A 217 -2.90 2.22 12.26
C VAL A 217 -2.86 1.01 13.19
N LEU A 218 -3.92 0.78 13.97
CA LEU A 218 -4.01 -0.39 14.86
C LEU A 218 -4.04 -1.70 14.08
N MET A 219 -4.79 -1.78 12.97
CA MET A 219 -4.73 -2.97 12.11
C MET A 219 -3.31 -3.19 11.57
N ALA A 220 -2.65 -2.15 11.06
CA ALA A 220 -1.29 -2.29 10.56
C ALA A 220 -0.36 -2.80 11.67
N ALA A 221 -0.46 -2.26 12.88
CA ALA A 221 0.31 -2.71 14.04
C ALA A 221 0.00 -4.17 14.43
N ASP A 222 -1.26 -4.62 14.35
CA ASP A 222 -1.65 -6.00 14.63
C ASP A 222 -1.19 -6.98 13.56
N PHE A 223 -1.21 -6.55 12.30
CA PHE A 223 -0.71 -7.32 11.18
C PHE A 223 0.82 -7.50 11.22
N LEU A 224 1.55 -6.47 11.65
CA LEU A 224 3.01 -6.46 11.76
C LEU A 224 3.50 -7.08 13.08
N LYS A 225 3.14 -8.34 13.26
CA LYS A 225 3.56 -9.22 14.37
C LYS A 225 3.84 -10.61 13.80
N ARG A 226 4.59 -11.46 14.52
CA ARG A 226 4.93 -12.85 14.11
C ARG A 226 3.73 -13.60 13.54
N ASP A 227 2.69 -13.66 14.35
CA ASP A 227 1.45 -14.36 14.07
C ASP A 227 0.33 -13.35 13.78
N GLY A 228 0.71 -12.17 13.28
CA GLY A 228 -0.22 -11.10 12.94
C GLY A 228 -1.23 -11.55 11.88
N VAL A 229 -2.44 -11.05 11.99
CA VAL A 229 -3.53 -11.39 11.08
C VAL A 229 -4.27 -10.12 10.72
N VAL A 230 -4.98 -10.15 9.60
CA VAL A 230 -5.92 -9.10 9.27
C VAL A 230 -7.20 -9.39 10.05
N ASN A 231 -7.61 -8.45 10.90
CA ASN A 231 -8.92 -8.45 11.57
C ASN A 231 -9.87 -7.50 10.83
N ASP A 232 -11.18 -7.60 11.04
CA ASP A 232 -12.13 -6.64 10.47
C ASP A 232 -12.18 -5.37 11.34
N PRO A 233 -11.61 -4.24 10.91
CA PRO A 233 -11.54 -3.02 11.72
C PRO A 233 -12.84 -2.20 11.65
N CYS A 234 -13.77 -2.59 10.75
CA CYS A 234 -14.91 -1.78 10.36
C CYS A 234 -16.25 -2.46 10.67
N ALA A 235 -16.24 -3.49 11.53
CA ALA A 235 -17.44 -4.15 12.07
C ALA A 235 -18.47 -4.56 11.00
N GLY A 236 -18.00 -5.16 9.90
CA GLY A 236 -18.84 -5.58 8.77
C GLY A 236 -19.36 -4.45 7.87
N GLN A 237 -19.04 -3.18 8.16
CA GLN A 237 -19.42 -2.01 7.36
C GLN A 237 -18.25 -1.50 6.52
N PRO A 238 -18.46 -0.76 5.41
CA PRO A 238 -17.35 -0.15 4.67
C PRO A 238 -16.45 0.69 5.57
N CYS A 239 -15.14 0.66 5.34
CA CYS A 239 -14.20 1.42 6.14
C CYS A 239 -14.26 2.90 5.78
N ARG A 240 -14.55 3.73 6.78
CA ARG A 240 -14.76 5.17 6.63
C ARG A 240 -14.12 5.97 7.75
N SER A 241 -13.69 7.19 7.46
CA SER A 241 -13.33 8.18 8.49
C SER A 241 -14.59 8.67 9.21
N GLY A 242 -15.06 7.88 10.19
CA GLY A 242 -16.28 8.19 10.94
C GLY A 242 -17.06 6.98 11.47
N GLY A 243 -16.58 5.76 11.28
CA GLY A 243 -17.18 4.58 11.91
C GLY A 243 -16.91 4.56 13.41
N SER A 244 -17.94 4.84 14.20
CA SER A 244 -17.97 4.74 15.66
C SER A 244 -17.33 3.43 16.17
N SER A 245 -16.39 3.54 17.11
CA SER A 245 -16.05 2.44 18.02
C SER A 245 -17.33 1.91 18.68
N PRO A 246 -17.58 0.59 18.71
CA PRO A 246 -18.54 0.05 19.65
C PRO A 246 -17.95 0.17 21.06
N GLN A 247 -18.59 1.00 21.86
CA GLN A 247 -18.63 0.99 23.33
C GLN A 247 -17.41 1.47 24.11
N SER A 248 -17.65 2.61 24.76
CA SER A 248 -17.34 2.83 26.17
C SER A 248 -17.44 1.54 27.01
N LEU A 249 -16.31 1.01 27.43
CA LEU A 249 -16.22 0.17 28.63
C LEU A 249 -15.64 1.02 29.77
N ARG A 250 -16.48 1.86 30.37
CA ARG A 250 -16.36 2.30 31.77
C ARG A 250 -17.77 2.60 32.31
N GLY A 251 -18.28 1.64 33.06
CA GLY A 251 -19.48 1.65 33.87
C GLY A 251 -19.46 0.37 34.67
#